data_AF-A0AAW1TF51-F1
#
_entry.id   AF-A0AAW1TF51-F1
#
_cell.length_a   1.000
_cell.length_b   1.000
_cell.length_c   1.000
_cell.angle_alpha   90.00
_cell.angle_beta   90.00
_cell.angle_gamma   90.00
#
_symmetry.space_group_name_H-M   'P 1'
#
loop_
_entity.id
_entity.type
_entity.pdbx_description
1 polymer ?
#
loop_
_entity_poly.entity_id
_entity_poly.type
_entity_poly.pdbx_seq_one_letter_code
_entity_poly.pdbx_strand_id
1 'polypeptide(L)'
;MLESLQGLPSRGLLQQEPGAGIVRHSAPRKYLADHHTAPPDSQKLESKTTTELLVSLQQNKKREAAKQKQETAKRPASANAGPGPSSKRQQTARGTAASSPAEQPADHKANQYTVQQLQTKSLKELTEIVKVKGGTTKGRKDQLITRIVGLQKGTKKA
;
A
#
# COMPACT_ATOMS: atom_id res chain seq x y z
N MET A 1 -0.79 -8.93 -33.63
CA MET A 1 -0.17 -8.13 -32.55
C MET A 1 -0.25 -6.61 -32.75
N LEU A 2 -0.55 -6.09 -33.96
CA LEU A 2 -0.61 -4.64 -34.20
C LEU A 2 -2.02 -4.03 -34.02
N GLU A 3 -3.02 -4.87 -33.80
CA GLU A 3 -4.43 -4.46 -33.71
C GLU A 3 -4.74 -3.67 -32.44
N SER A 4 -3.99 -3.91 -31.35
CA SER A 4 -4.11 -3.19 -30.08
C SER A 4 -3.54 -1.76 -30.10
N LEU A 5 -2.97 -1.32 -31.23
CA LEU A 5 -2.36 0.00 -31.40
C LEU A 5 -3.20 0.93 -32.31
N GLN A 6 -4.31 0.45 -32.84
CA GLN A 6 -5.23 1.27 -33.63
C GLN A 6 -6.09 2.14 -32.70
N GLY A 7 -6.24 3.43 -33.02
CA GLY A 7 -7.13 4.35 -32.29
C GLY A 7 -6.50 5.07 -31.09
N LEU A 8 -5.17 5.19 -31.03
CA LEU A 8 -4.53 6.03 -30.00
C LEU A 8 -5.06 7.48 -30.06
N PRO A 9 -5.29 8.12 -28.91
CA PRO A 9 -5.76 9.50 -28.87
C PRO A 9 -4.70 10.44 -29.47
N SER A 10 -4.94 10.86 -30.71
CA SER A 10 -4.14 11.88 -31.39
C SER A 10 -4.85 13.23 -31.31
N ARG A 11 -4.13 14.25 -30.84
CA ARG A 11 -4.58 15.65 -30.91
C ARG A 11 -4.10 16.37 -32.18
N GLY A 12 -3.57 15.63 -33.17
CA GLY A 12 -3.06 16.21 -34.43
C GLY A 12 -1.73 16.97 -34.32
N LEU A 13 -1.14 17.07 -33.12
CA LEU A 13 0.03 17.91 -32.83
C LEU A 13 1.33 17.49 -33.55
N LEU A 14 1.37 16.26 -34.05
CA LEU A 14 2.57 15.64 -34.64
C LEU A 14 2.41 15.33 -36.13
N GLN A 15 1.38 15.87 -36.78
CA GLN A 15 1.12 15.65 -38.21
C GLN A 15 1.99 16.50 -39.14
N GLN A 16 2.75 17.45 -38.60
CA GLN A 16 3.65 18.31 -39.38
C GLN A 16 5.06 17.70 -39.46
N GLU A 17 5.56 17.56 -40.69
CA GLU A 17 6.93 17.09 -40.97
C GLU A 17 7.97 17.85 -40.13
N PRO A 18 8.94 17.15 -39.49
CA PRO A 18 9.95 17.77 -38.64
C PRO A 18 11.04 18.49 -39.46
N GLY A 19 10.63 19.56 -40.15
CA GLY A 19 11.49 20.29 -41.09
C GLY A 19 11.28 21.80 -41.20
N ALA A 20 10.12 22.35 -40.84
CA ALA A 20 9.86 23.79 -41.10
C ALA A 20 9.17 24.59 -39.98
N GLY A 21 8.62 23.95 -38.94
CA GLY A 21 7.79 24.65 -37.93
C GLY A 21 8.27 24.54 -36.48
N ILE A 22 8.98 23.47 -36.15
CA ILE A 22 9.52 23.28 -34.80
C ILE A 22 10.95 23.77 -34.83
N VAL A 23 11.11 25.08 -34.63
CA VAL A 23 12.39 25.77 -34.51
C VAL A 23 13.32 24.93 -33.63
N ARG A 24 14.26 24.28 -34.30
CA ARG A 24 15.32 23.51 -33.70
C ARG A 24 16.21 24.48 -32.89
N HIS A 25 16.46 24.15 -31.62
CA HIS A 25 17.60 24.59 -30.80
C HIS A 25 17.70 26.03 -30.26
N SER A 26 16.61 26.79 -30.17
CA SER A 26 16.61 27.94 -29.24
C SER A 26 16.20 27.46 -27.86
N ALA A 27 16.94 27.85 -26.81
CA ALA A 27 16.45 27.73 -25.44
C ALA A 27 15.03 28.34 -25.35
N PRO A 28 14.13 27.77 -24.52
CA PRO A 28 12.80 28.34 -24.33
C PRO A 28 12.94 29.82 -23.94
N ARG A 29 12.15 30.68 -24.59
CA ARG A 29 12.18 32.11 -24.29
C ARG A 29 11.82 32.31 -22.82
N LYS A 30 12.67 33.04 -22.09
CA LYS A 30 12.39 33.40 -20.69
C LYS A 30 11.21 34.37 -20.69
N TYR A 31 10.17 34.03 -19.94
CA TYR A 31 9.06 34.94 -19.70
C TYR A 31 9.52 36.01 -18.70
N LEU A 32 9.44 37.28 -19.11
CA LEU A 32 9.64 38.44 -18.25
C LEU A 32 8.28 39.10 -18.08
N ALA A 33 7.83 39.24 -16.83
CA ALA A 33 6.53 39.82 -16.54
C ALA A 33 6.61 41.35 -16.56
N ASP A 34 6.03 41.97 -17.59
CA ASP A 34 5.87 43.43 -17.66
C ASP A 34 4.62 43.92 -16.90
N HIS A 35 3.79 42.99 -16.42
CA HIS A 35 2.59 43.27 -15.66
C HIS A 35 2.70 42.81 -14.20
N HIS A 36 1.79 43.31 -13.37
CA HIS A 36 1.71 42.93 -11.97
C HIS A 36 1.30 41.46 -11.81
N THR A 37 2.20 40.64 -11.27
CA THR A 37 2.03 39.18 -11.10
C THR A 37 1.76 38.76 -9.65
N ALA A 38 1.43 39.70 -8.76
CA ALA A 38 1.09 39.31 -7.40
C ALA A 38 -0.15 38.40 -7.41
N PRO A 39 -0.18 37.37 -6.55
CA PRO A 39 -1.32 36.48 -6.45
C PRO A 39 -2.57 37.28 -6.04
N PRO A 40 -3.78 36.88 -6.48
CA PRO A 40 -5.02 37.53 -6.06
C PRO A 40 -5.20 37.50 -4.54
N ASP A 41 -5.62 38.62 -3.94
CA ASP A 41 -5.77 38.77 -2.48
C ASP A 41 -6.76 37.80 -1.84
N SER A 42 -7.66 37.24 -2.64
CA SER A 42 -8.65 36.25 -2.20
C SER A 42 -8.04 34.88 -1.91
N GLN A 43 -6.83 34.59 -2.38
CA GLN A 43 -6.18 33.29 -2.24
C GLN A 43 -4.97 33.38 -1.32
N LYS A 44 -5.13 32.85 -0.10
CA LYS A 44 -4.04 32.75 0.88
C LYS A 44 -3.65 31.30 1.08
N LEU A 45 -2.37 31.01 0.91
CA LEU A 45 -1.78 29.70 1.22
C LEU A 45 -1.26 29.75 2.66
N GLU A 46 -2.03 29.16 3.58
CA GLU A 46 -1.64 29.07 4.98
C GLU A 46 -1.22 27.65 5.34
N SER A 47 0.00 27.52 5.88
CA SER A 47 0.51 26.27 6.43
C SER A 47 0.10 26.15 7.89
N LYS A 48 -0.47 25.02 8.26
CA LYS A 48 -0.79 24.74 9.67
C LYS A 48 0.50 24.54 10.45
N THR A 49 0.64 25.25 11.56
CA THR A 49 1.82 25.20 12.44
C THR A 49 1.82 24.00 13.39
N THR A 50 0.71 23.25 13.45
CA THR A 50 0.58 22.10 14.33
C THR A 50 1.41 20.92 13.84
N THR A 51 2.10 20.25 14.74
CA THR A 51 2.86 19.04 14.42
C THR A 51 1.93 17.93 13.90
N GLU A 52 2.40 17.17 12.91
CA GLU A 52 1.63 16.07 12.31
C GLU A 52 1.22 14.98 13.33
N LEU A 53 2.01 14.81 14.39
CA LEU A 53 1.67 13.92 15.50
C LEU A 53 0.41 14.39 16.23
N LEU A 54 0.33 15.69 16.57
CA LEU A 54 -0.85 16.25 17.23
C LEU A 54 -2.10 16.10 16.34
N VAL A 55 -1.96 16.36 15.04
CA VAL A 55 -3.04 16.16 14.07
C VAL A 55 -3.52 14.69 14.08
N SER A 56 -2.59 13.74 14.05
CA SER A 56 -2.89 12.31 14.05
C SER A 56 -3.59 11.85 15.34
N LEU A 57 -3.10 12.31 16.50
CA LEU A 57 -3.71 11.99 17.80
C LEU A 57 -5.13 12.57 17.91
N GLN A 58 -5.32 13.81 17.48
CA GLN A 58 -6.65 14.45 17.45
C GLN A 58 -7.61 13.71 16.52
N GLN A 59 -7.15 13.24 15.35
CA GLN A 59 -7.96 12.45 14.44
C GLN A 59 -8.36 11.10 15.04
N ASN A 60 -7.43 10.41 15.73
CA ASN A 60 -7.72 9.14 16.39
C ASN A 60 -8.74 9.31 17.52
N LYS A 61 -8.59 10.35 18.36
CA LYS A 61 -9.54 10.67 19.43
C LYS A 61 -10.96 10.92 18.88
N LYS A 62 -11.09 11.65 17.77
CA LYS A 62 -12.39 11.87 17.10
C LYS A 62 -13.00 10.58 16.57
N ARG A 63 -12.19 9.69 15.98
CA ARG A 63 -12.64 8.38 15.47
C ARG A 63 -13.11 7.45 16.60
N GLU A 64 -12.41 7.42 17.73
CA GLU A 64 -12.81 6.62 18.90
C GLU A 64 -14.10 7.13 19.53
N ALA A 65 -14.24 8.46 19.67
CA ALA A 65 -15.48 9.07 20.16
C ALA A 65 -16.68 8.77 19.23
N ALA A 66 -16.47 8.72 17.92
CA ALA A 66 -17.50 8.35 16.96
C ALA A 66 -17.94 6.87 17.10
N LYS A 67 -17.00 5.96 17.41
CA LYS A 67 -17.32 4.55 17.66
C LYS A 67 -18.12 4.34 18.95
N GLN A 68 -17.75 5.04 20.03
CA GLN A 68 -18.47 4.96 21.31
C GLN A 68 -19.91 5.52 21.23
N LYS A 69 -20.15 6.54 20.38
CA LYS A 69 -21.50 7.06 20.12
C LYS A 69 -22.38 6.10 19.30
N GLN A 70 -21.80 5.25 18.45
CA GLN A 70 -22.56 4.22 17.73
C GLN A 70 -22.94 3.03 18.62
N GLU A 71 -22.10 2.69 19.60
CA GLU A 71 -22.33 1.57 20.51
C GLU A 71 -23.37 1.90 21.61
N THR A 72 -23.48 3.17 22.00
CA THR A 72 -24.46 3.66 22.99
C THR A 72 -25.88 3.86 22.41
N ALA A 73 -26.06 3.85 21.09
CA ALA A 73 -27.37 4.00 20.45
C ALA A 73 -28.18 2.69 20.36
N LYS A 74 -27.67 1.55 20.85
CA LYS A 74 -28.31 0.23 20.70
C LYS A 74 -28.47 -0.61 21.98
N ARG A 75 -28.36 -0.04 23.19
CA ARG A 75 -28.60 -0.85 24.40
C ARG A 75 -29.28 -0.07 25.52
N PRO A 76 -30.52 -0.43 25.92
CA PRO A 76 -31.00 -0.06 27.24
C PRO A 76 -30.19 -0.86 28.27
N ALA A 77 -30.00 -0.23 29.43
CA ALA A 77 -29.25 -0.74 30.56
C ALA A 77 -29.70 -2.15 30.98
N SER A 78 -28.74 -3.04 31.18
CA SER A 78 -28.86 -4.08 32.21
C SER A 78 -27.49 -4.28 32.84
N ALA A 79 -27.42 -3.91 34.12
CA ALA A 79 -26.43 -4.43 35.05
C ALA A 79 -26.41 -5.97 34.98
N ASN A 80 -25.23 -6.59 35.08
CA ASN A 80 -24.80 -7.36 36.26
C ASN A 80 -23.58 -8.24 35.94
N ALA A 81 -22.61 -8.22 36.86
CA ALA A 81 -21.70 -9.29 37.32
C ALA A 81 -20.96 -10.24 36.32
N GLY A 82 -19.62 -10.24 36.44
CA GLY A 82 -18.85 -11.49 36.65
C GLY A 82 -17.86 -11.93 35.55
N PRO A 83 -16.56 -12.15 35.87
CA PRO A 83 -15.56 -12.71 34.96
C PRO A 83 -15.38 -14.24 35.15
N GLY A 84 -15.20 -14.99 34.05
CA GLY A 84 -14.87 -16.42 34.12
C GLY A 84 -14.50 -17.03 32.74
N PRO A 85 -13.34 -17.71 32.60
CA PRO A 85 -12.81 -18.21 31.33
C PRO A 85 -13.08 -19.72 31.10
N SER A 86 -12.79 -20.21 29.87
CA SER A 86 -12.59 -21.61 29.45
C SER A 86 -13.59 -22.12 28.40
N SER A 87 -13.11 -22.54 27.22
CA SER A 87 -13.01 -23.98 26.92
C SER A 87 -12.38 -24.25 25.55
N LYS A 88 -11.66 -25.37 25.49
CA LYS A 88 -10.93 -26.00 24.38
C LYS A 88 -11.86 -26.77 23.43
N ARG A 89 -11.27 -27.17 22.28
CA ARG A 89 -11.65 -28.26 21.33
C ARG A 89 -12.84 -27.92 20.40
N GLN A 90 -12.93 -28.39 19.15
CA GLN A 90 -12.45 -29.63 18.53
C GLN A 90 -12.41 -29.52 16.98
N GLN A 91 -11.88 -30.57 16.34
CA GLN A 91 -11.46 -30.72 14.94
C GLN A 91 -12.59 -31.13 13.95
N THR A 92 -12.17 -31.30 12.68
CA THR A 92 -12.77 -32.04 11.53
C THR A 92 -13.50 -31.14 10.52
N ALA A 93 -13.38 -31.26 9.20
CA ALA A 93 -13.17 -32.46 8.37
C ALA A 93 -12.48 -32.18 7.00
N ARG A 94 -12.00 -33.27 6.40
CA ARG A 94 -11.44 -33.48 5.06
C ARG A 94 -12.40 -33.10 3.93
N GLY A 95 -11.85 -32.65 2.80
CA GLY A 95 -12.50 -32.64 1.48
C GLY A 95 -11.44 -32.46 0.37
N THR A 96 -11.30 -33.47 -0.48
CA THR A 96 -10.23 -33.67 -1.47
C THR A 96 -10.55 -33.12 -2.87
N ALA A 97 -9.50 -32.60 -3.52
CA ALA A 97 -9.15 -32.65 -4.95
C ALA A 97 -10.01 -31.96 -6.03
N ALA A 98 -9.39 -30.99 -6.72
CA ALA A 98 -9.45 -30.83 -8.18
C ALA A 98 -8.21 -30.04 -8.71
N SER A 99 -7.40 -30.74 -9.50
CA SER A 99 -6.37 -30.35 -10.51
C SER A 99 -6.77 -29.15 -11.39
N SER A 100 -5.95 -28.28 -12.00
CA SER A 100 -4.52 -28.08 -12.40
C SER A 100 -4.41 -26.59 -12.90
N PRO A 101 -3.35 -26.04 -13.56
CA PRO A 101 -1.99 -26.51 -13.86
C PRO A 101 -0.86 -25.51 -13.48
N ALA A 102 0.37 -26.04 -13.45
CA ALA A 102 1.65 -25.42 -13.81
C ALA A 102 1.94 -23.96 -13.42
N GLU A 103 2.77 -23.80 -12.39
CA GLU A 103 4.01 -23.02 -12.51
C GLU A 103 5.07 -23.70 -11.64
N GLN A 104 6.28 -23.82 -12.19
CA GLN A 104 7.37 -24.59 -11.60
C GLN A 104 7.72 -24.06 -10.20
N PRO A 105 8.01 -24.91 -9.20
CA PRO A 105 8.65 -24.43 -8.00
C PRO A 105 10.09 -24.07 -8.38
N ALA A 106 10.34 -22.79 -8.64
CA ALA A 106 11.70 -22.28 -8.73
C ALA A 106 12.41 -22.69 -7.43
N ASP A 107 13.40 -23.56 -7.56
CA ASP A 107 14.29 -24.07 -6.52
C ASP A 107 14.38 -23.12 -5.33
N HIS A 108 13.56 -23.35 -4.31
CA HIS A 108 13.65 -22.66 -3.03
C HIS A 108 14.78 -23.32 -2.23
N LYS A 109 15.99 -23.29 -2.79
CA LYS A 109 17.19 -23.43 -2.00
C LYS A 109 17.10 -22.42 -0.87
N ALA A 110 17.39 -22.89 0.34
CA ALA A 110 17.30 -22.18 1.61
C ALA A 110 18.22 -20.95 1.68
N ASN A 111 18.03 -19.97 0.80
CA ASN A 111 18.76 -18.72 0.82
C ASN A 111 18.12 -17.83 1.89
N GLN A 112 18.94 -17.51 2.89
CA GLN A 112 18.65 -16.47 3.83
C GLN A 112 18.56 -15.15 3.06
N TYR A 113 17.41 -14.49 3.10
CA TYR A 113 17.24 -13.18 2.49
C TYR A 113 17.74 -12.10 3.44
N THR A 114 18.59 -11.20 2.94
CA THR A 114 18.92 -9.97 3.65
C THR A 114 17.75 -9.00 3.62
N VAL A 115 17.72 -8.01 4.53
CA VAL A 115 16.65 -7.00 4.59
C VAL A 115 16.56 -6.23 3.27
N GLN A 116 17.70 -5.86 2.68
CA GLN A 116 17.77 -5.12 1.42
C GLN A 116 17.17 -5.93 0.25
N GLN A 117 17.45 -7.24 0.19
CA GLN A 117 16.86 -8.13 -0.82
C GLN A 117 15.34 -8.30 -0.66
N LEU A 118 14.79 -8.13 0.54
CA LEU A 118 13.35 -8.20 0.77
C LEU A 118 12.63 -6.89 0.45
N GLN A 119 13.34 -5.76 0.55
CA GLN A 119 12.78 -4.45 0.20
C GLN A 119 12.57 -4.29 -1.31
N THR A 120 13.39 -4.92 -2.14
CA THR A 120 13.24 -4.89 -3.61
C THR A 120 12.07 -5.75 -4.11
N LYS A 121 11.61 -6.73 -3.32
CA LYS A 121 10.54 -7.65 -3.70
C LYS A 121 9.16 -7.01 -3.67
N SER A 122 8.28 -7.53 -4.52
CA SER A 122 6.87 -7.12 -4.55
C SER A 122 6.11 -7.68 -3.33
N LEU A 123 4.96 -7.08 -3.02
CA LEU A 123 4.10 -7.57 -1.92
C LEU A 123 3.66 -9.02 -2.16
N LYS A 124 3.38 -9.39 -3.41
CA LYS A 124 2.94 -10.75 -3.78
C LYS A 124 4.05 -11.78 -3.49
N GLU A 125 5.28 -11.50 -3.92
CA GLU A 125 6.45 -12.34 -3.62
C GLU A 125 6.71 -12.46 -2.12
N LEU A 126 6.60 -11.36 -1.36
CA LEU A 126 6.78 -11.39 0.09
C LEU A 126 5.70 -12.25 0.79
N THR A 127 4.45 -12.19 0.32
CA THR A 127 3.39 -13.04 0.87
C THR A 127 3.62 -14.51 0.58
N GLU A 128 4.15 -14.84 -0.60
CA GLU A 128 4.48 -16.21 -0.98
C GLU A 128 5.64 -16.76 -0.14
N ILE A 129 6.70 -15.97 0.05
CA ILE A 129 7.83 -16.33 0.91
C ILE A 129 7.36 -16.58 2.35
N VAL A 130 6.46 -15.74 2.88
CA VAL A 130 5.89 -15.94 4.22
C VAL A 130 5.00 -17.18 4.29
N LYS A 131 4.21 -17.45 3.24
CA LYS A 131 3.33 -18.62 3.14
C LYS A 131 4.14 -19.92 3.15
N VAL A 132 5.21 -19.99 2.35
CA VAL A 132 6.11 -21.15 2.28
C VAL A 132 6.80 -21.39 3.62
N LYS A 133 7.19 -20.31 4.33
CA LYS A 133 7.81 -20.41 5.66
C LYS A 133 6.82 -20.64 6.81
N GLY A 134 5.53 -20.85 6.53
CA GLY A 134 4.50 -21.13 7.54
C GLY A 134 4.12 -19.93 8.41
N GLY A 135 4.37 -18.70 7.96
CA GLY A 135 3.98 -17.47 8.66
C GLY A 135 2.63 -16.91 8.23
N THR A 136 2.07 -15.99 9.02
CA THR A 136 0.84 -15.28 8.63
C THR A 136 1.08 -14.29 7.49
N THR A 137 0.26 -14.36 6.43
CA THR A 137 0.36 -13.55 5.20
C THR A 137 -0.28 -12.18 5.31
N LYS A 138 -0.87 -11.83 6.47
CA LYS A 138 -1.53 -10.54 6.70
C LYS A 138 -0.53 -9.47 7.14
N GLY A 139 -0.66 -8.27 6.58
CA GLY A 139 0.06 -7.07 7.02
C GLY A 139 0.54 -6.15 5.89
N ARG A 140 1.17 -5.03 6.28
CA ARG A 140 1.89 -4.12 5.36
C ARG A 140 3.24 -4.72 4.95
N LYS A 141 3.84 -4.19 3.87
CA LYS A 141 5.13 -4.67 3.32
C LYS A 141 6.20 -4.86 4.40
N ASP A 142 6.40 -3.86 5.24
CA ASP A 142 7.43 -3.89 6.30
C ASP A 142 7.18 -5.00 7.33
N GLN A 143 5.91 -5.27 7.66
CA GLN A 143 5.55 -6.33 8.60
C GLN A 143 5.86 -7.72 8.05
N LEU A 144 5.68 -7.92 6.74
CA LEU A 144 6.08 -9.16 6.06
C LEU A 144 7.61 -9.31 6.07
N ILE A 145 8.35 -8.24 5.81
CA ILE A 145 9.83 -8.25 5.84
C ILE A 145 10.33 -8.61 7.25
N THR A 146 9.85 -7.94 8.29
CA THR A 146 10.23 -8.25 9.69
C THR A 146 9.94 -9.71 10.05
N ARG A 147 8.80 -10.25 9.58
CA ARG A 147 8.41 -11.63 9.83
C ARG A 147 9.32 -12.62 9.12
N ILE A 148 9.65 -12.38 7.85
CA ILE A 148 10.60 -13.22 7.10
C ILE A 148 11.96 -13.26 7.80
N VAL A 149 12.45 -12.11 8.27
CA VAL A 149 13.72 -12.01 9.01
C VAL A 149 13.65 -12.72 10.37
N GLY A 150 12.53 -12.58 11.09
CA GLY A 150 12.31 -13.28 12.37
C GLY A 150 12.31 -14.80 12.19
N LEU A 151 11.61 -15.31 11.17
CA LEU A 151 11.58 -16.74 10.84
C LEU A 151 12.97 -17.28 10.45
N GLN A 152 13.77 -16.49 9.71
CA GLN A 152 15.16 -16.87 9.38
C GLN A 152 16.08 -16.92 10.60
N LYS A 153 15.87 -16.06 11.60
CA LYS A 153 16.64 -16.08 12.85
C LYS A 153 16.27 -17.28 13.73
N GLY A 154 15.00 -17.70 13.72
CA GLY A 154 14.53 -18.90 14.42
C GLY A 154 15.17 -20.18 13.89
N THR A 155 15.37 -20.30 12.57
CA THR A 155 16.03 -21.45 11.95
C THR A 155 17.55 -21.53 12.17
N LYS A 156 18.19 -20.49 12.73
CA LYS A 156 19.63 -20.50 13.08
C LYS A 156 19.91 -21.00 14.51
N LYS A 157 18.88 -21.20 15.33
CA LYS A 157 19.00 -21.58 16.75
C LYS A 157 18.67 -23.05 17.02
N ALA A 158 18.62 -23.89 15.99
CA ALA A 158 18.47 -25.34 16.11
C ALA A 158 19.77 -26.01 15.66
#